data_AF-A0A661AR17-F1
#
_entry.id   AF-A0A661AR17-F1
#
_cell.length_a   1.000
_cell.length_b   1.000
_cell.length_c   1.000
_cell.angle_alpha   90.00
_cell.angle_beta   90.00
_cell.angle_gamma   90.00
#
_symmetry.space_group_name_H-M   'P 1'
#
loop_
_entity.id
_entity.type
_entity.pdbx_description
1 polymer ?
#
loop_
_entity_poly.entity_id
_entity_poly.type
_entity_poly.pdbx_seq_one_letter_code
_entity_poly.pdbx_strand_id
1 'polypeptide(L)'
;MDVIKEFFKDLKKALSESENYIGKEVIDADATRKGVVVDLIKHMLNTKVSLLGVRYKPEEEEVISTFDEDVIAVQSGGERYFVSMSDMSAVGSVILLKKAIDVPEVTEAKRLIQKVLDRYDKIRKTLESFEKIRKKLQ
;
A
#
# COMPACT_ATOMS: atom_id res chain seq x y z
N MET A 1 14.91 24.37 1.78
CA MET A 1 13.43 24.46 1.70
C MET A 1 12.87 23.64 0.53
N ASP A 2 13.70 23.17 -0.40
CA ASP A 2 13.24 22.45 -1.61
C ASP A 2 13.08 20.93 -1.42
N VAL A 3 13.90 20.29 -0.58
CA VAL A 3 13.78 18.85 -0.24
C VAL A 3 12.40 18.49 0.29
N ILE A 4 11.82 19.34 1.15
CA ILE A 4 10.47 19.13 1.69
C ILE A 4 9.43 19.24 0.55
N LYS A 5 9.59 20.20 -0.36
CA LYS A 5 8.66 20.38 -1.49
C LYS A 5 8.70 19.19 -2.45
N GLU A 6 9.89 18.69 -2.75
CA GLU A 6 10.11 17.49 -3.58
C GLU A 6 9.51 16.26 -2.92
N PHE A 7 9.79 16.03 -1.64
CA PHE A 7 9.18 14.94 -0.87
C PHE A 7 7.65 14.97 -0.93
N PHE A 8 7.02 16.13 -0.69
CA PHE A 8 5.56 16.25 -0.77
C PHE A 8 5.02 16.04 -2.18
N LYS A 9 5.77 16.40 -3.23
CA LYS A 9 5.39 16.17 -4.62
C LYS A 9 5.43 14.66 -4.93
N ASP A 10 6.49 13.99 -4.51
CA ASP A 10 6.66 12.56 -4.72
C ASP A 10 5.63 11.76 -3.91
N LEU A 11 5.35 12.17 -2.67
CA LEU A 11 4.31 11.55 -1.84
C LEU A 11 2.92 11.65 -2.48
N LYS A 12 2.58 12.78 -3.10
CA LYS A 12 1.31 12.94 -3.82
C LYS A 12 1.22 12.03 -5.04
N LYS A 13 2.29 11.97 -5.83
CA LYS A 13 2.37 11.10 -6.98
C LYS A 13 2.19 9.64 -6.54
N ALA A 14 2.93 9.24 -5.51
CA ALA A 14 2.84 7.91 -4.91
C ALA A 14 1.43 7.59 -4.39
N LEU A 15 0.77 8.54 -3.71
CA LEU A 15 -0.59 8.34 -3.23
C LEU A 15 -1.58 8.18 -4.39
N SER A 16 -1.46 8.98 -5.44
CA SER A 16 -2.30 8.83 -6.65
C SER A 16 -2.07 7.49 -7.34
N GLU A 17 -0.84 6.99 -7.39
CA GLU A 17 -0.53 5.67 -7.94
C GLU A 17 -1.13 4.55 -7.06
N SER A 18 -1.17 4.76 -5.74
CA SER A 18 -1.66 3.76 -4.79
C SER A 18 -3.15 3.42 -4.95
N GLU A 19 -3.95 4.29 -5.57
CA GLU A 19 -5.35 4.01 -5.92
C GLU A 19 -5.51 2.73 -6.77
N ASN A 20 -4.49 2.39 -7.55
CA ASN A 20 -4.49 1.18 -8.37
C ASN A 20 -4.27 -0.11 -7.57
N TYR A 21 -4.00 -0.03 -6.26
CA TYR A 21 -3.64 -1.19 -5.45
C TYR A 21 -4.47 -1.27 -4.17
N ILE A 22 -4.59 -0.15 -3.46
CA ILE A 22 -5.20 -0.09 -2.13
C ILE A 22 -6.64 -0.62 -2.16
N GLY A 23 -6.95 -1.53 -1.23
CA GLY A 23 -8.28 -2.13 -1.10
C GLY A 23 -8.61 -3.18 -2.17
N LYS A 24 -7.71 -3.46 -3.12
CA LYS A 24 -7.92 -4.56 -4.07
C LYS A 24 -7.65 -5.90 -3.41
N GLU A 25 -8.39 -6.89 -3.89
CA GLU A 25 -8.18 -8.28 -3.52
C GLU A 25 -6.97 -8.84 -4.28
N VAL A 26 -6.21 -9.68 -3.60
CA VAL A 26 -5.04 -10.37 -4.15
C VAL A 26 -5.40 -11.82 -4.39
N ILE A 27 -5.19 -12.28 -5.62
CA ILE A 27 -5.44 -13.64 -6.07
C ILE A 27 -4.12 -14.23 -6.55
N ASP A 28 -3.80 -15.44 -6.12
CA ASP A 28 -2.57 -16.11 -6.51
C ASP A 28 -2.70 -16.95 -7.79
N ALA A 29 -1.62 -17.63 -8.18
CA ALA A 29 -1.60 -18.46 -9.39
C ALA A 29 -2.60 -19.63 -9.35
N ASP A 30 -3.03 -20.06 -8.16
CA ASP A 30 -4.02 -21.13 -7.95
C ASP A 30 -5.46 -20.60 -7.96
N ALA A 31 -5.66 -19.34 -8.34
CA ALA A 31 -6.95 -18.66 -8.34
C ALA A 31 -7.59 -18.56 -6.94
N THR A 32 -6.78 -18.61 -5.87
CA THR A 32 -7.26 -18.50 -4.50
C THR A 32 -7.12 -17.07 -3.97
N ARG A 33 -8.10 -16.63 -3.16
CA ARG A 33 -8.14 -15.27 -2.63
C ARG A 33 -7.26 -15.14 -1.39
N LYS A 34 -6.10 -14.52 -1.55
CA LYS A 34 -5.08 -14.44 -0.50
C LYS A 34 -5.16 -13.21 0.38
N GLY A 35 -6.03 -12.25 0.10
CA GLY A 35 -6.26 -11.12 1.01
C GLY A 35 -6.55 -9.80 0.32
N VAL A 36 -6.39 -8.72 1.07
CA VAL A 36 -6.69 -7.35 0.62
C VAL A 36 -5.46 -6.48 0.82
N VAL A 37 -5.11 -5.66 -0.16
CA VAL A 37 -4.03 -4.69 -0.03
C VAL A 37 -4.42 -3.62 0.99
N VAL A 38 -3.63 -3.50 2.05
CA VAL A 38 -3.85 -2.56 3.16
C VAL A 38 -2.85 -1.41 3.17
N ASP A 39 -1.79 -1.49 2.37
CA ASP A 39 -0.81 -0.43 2.19
C ASP A 39 0.01 -0.61 0.91
N LEU A 40 0.59 0.50 0.45
CA LEU A 40 1.66 0.53 -0.52
C LEU A 40 2.88 1.15 0.17
N ILE A 41 3.98 0.41 0.19
CA ILE A 41 5.23 0.82 0.78
C ILE A 41 6.16 1.25 -0.36
N LYS A 42 6.47 2.54 -0.40
CA LYS A 42 7.33 3.13 -1.43
C LYS A 42 8.77 3.20 -0.95
N HIS A 43 9.71 2.93 -1.85
CA HIS A 43 11.11 3.26 -1.62
C HIS A 43 11.37 4.72 -2.02
N MET A 44 11.58 5.60 -1.02
CA MET A 44 11.78 7.04 -1.23
C MET A 44 12.98 7.52 -0.43
N LEU A 45 13.93 8.23 -1.07
CA LEU A 45 15.10 8.81 -0.39
C LEU A 45 15.88 7.79 0.48
N ASN A 46 16.07 6.57 -0.03
CA ASN A 46 16.69 5.44 0.68
C ASN A 46 15.93 4.98 1.95
N THR A 47 14.65 5.32 2.08
CA THR A 47 13.78 4.89 3.17
C THR A 47 12.52 4.22 2.63
N LYS A 48 11.98 3.25 3.36
CA LYS A 48 10.68 2.66 3.06
C LYS A 48 9.59 3.50 3.73
N VAL A 49 8.61 3.97 2.95
CA VAL A 49 7.54 4.84 3.41
C VAL A 49 6.20 4.15 3.23
N SER A 50 5.51 3.92 4.34
CA SER A 50 4.10 3.52 4.37
C SER A 50 3.22 4.69 3.91
N LEU A 51 2.50 4.52 2.80
CA LEU A 51 1.62 5.59 2.29
C LEU A 51 0.35 5.73 3.12
N LEU A 52 -0.14 4.64 3.73
CA LEU A 52 -1.32 4.65 4.58
C LEU A 52 -1.02 4.83 6.08
N GLY A 53 0.24 5.11 6.45
CA GLY A 53 0.63 5.32 7.86
C GLY A 53 0.39 4.08 8.73
N VAL A 54 0.49 2.91 8.13
CA VAL A 54 0.32 1.63 8.79
C VAL A 54 1.53 1.37 9.70
N ARG A 55 1.27 0.95 10.93
CA ARG A 55 2.32 0.52 11.86
C ARG A 55 2.64 -0.94 11.61
N TYR A 56 3.91 -1.23 11.40
CA TYR A 56 4.44 -2.57 11.25
C TYR A 56 5.07 -3.01 12.56
N LYS A 57 5.02 -4.31 12.83
CA LYS A 57 5.77 -4.93 13.91
C LYS A 57 7.25 -5.04 13.49
N PRO A 58 8.20 -5.16 14.44
CA PRO A 58 9.61 -5.27 14.11
C PRO A 58 9.93 -6.37 13.08
N GLU A 59 9.31 -7.54 13.21
CA GLU A 59 9.49 -8.66 12.27
C GLU A 59 8.97 -8.35 10.86
N GLU A 60 7.93 -7.52 10.74
CA GLU A 60 7.41 -7.07 9.46
C GLU A 60 8.32 -6.02 8.84
N GLU A 61 8.88 -5.11 9.64
CA GLU A 61 9.85 -4.11 9.19
C GLU A 61 11.14 -4.75 8.67
N GLU A 62 11.62 -5.81 9.34
CA GLU A 62 12.75 -6.62 8.86
C GLU A 62 12.46 -7.18 7.47
N VAL A 63 11.30 -7.81 7.26
CA VAL A 63 10.91 -8.36 5.95
C VAL A 63 10.80 -7.26 4.90
N ILE A 64 10.13 -6.14 5.21
CA ILE A 64 9.99 -4.99 4.29
C ILE A 64 11.36 -4.44 3.86
N SER A 65 12.33 -4.42 4.78
CA SER A 65 13.67 -3.90 4.51
C SER A 65 14.47 -4.76 3.51
N THR A 66 14.11 -6.04 3.36
CA THR A 66 14.80 -6.94 2.41
C THR A 66 14.45 -6.68 0.95
N PHE A 67 13.34 -6.00 0.67
CA PHE A 67 12.95 -5.66 -0.69
C PHE A 67 13.70 -4.42 -1.18
N ASP A 68 14.28 -4.47 -2.37
CA ASP A 68 14.93 -3.33 -3.04
C ASP A 68 13.94 -2.46 -3.84
N GLU A 69 12.71 -2.94 -4.04
CA GLU A 69 11.64 -2.29 -4.79
C GLU A 69 10.44 -1.83 -3.92
N ASP A 70 9.42 -1.27 -4.58
CA ASP A 70 8.13 -0.97 -3.95
C ASP A 70 7.40 -2.28 -3.59
N VAL A 71 6.58 -2.23 -2.54
CA VAL A 71 5.94 -3.43 -1.98
C VAL A 71 4.50 -3.13 -1.59
N ILE A 72 3.58 -4.04 -1.89
CA ILE A 72 2.23 -3.99 -1.32
C ILE A 72 2.18 -4.80 -0.03
N ALA A 73 1.55 -4.24 1.00
CA ALA A 73 1.23 -4.99 2.22
C ALA A 73 -0.18 -5.56 2.09
N VAL A 74 -0.30 -6.88 2.24
CA VAL A 74 -1.56 -7.60 2.07
C VAL A 74 -1.98 -8.21 3.39
N GLN A 75 -3.22 -7.97 3.79
CA GLN A 75 -3.78 -8.55 5.01
C GLN A 75 -4.57 -9.82 4.69
N SER A 76 -4.20 -10.92 5.35
CA SER A 76 -4.90 -12.20 5.32
C SER A 76 -5.11 -12.78 6.71
N GLY A 77 -6.33 -13.17 7.07
CA GLY A 77 -6.59 -13.98 8.27
C GLY A 77 -6.11 -13.39 9.61
N GLY A 78 -5.85 -12.08 9.69
CA GLY A 78 -5.28 -11.42 10.88
C GLY A 78 -3.76 -11.15 10.80
N GLU A 79 -3.08 -11.74 9.82
CA GLU A 79 -1.66 -11.54 9.53
C GLU A 79 -1.47 -10.68 8.28
N ARG A 80 -0.25 -10.18 8.09
CA ARG A 80 0.15 -9.49 6.87
C ARG A 80 1.33 -10.18 6.24
N TYR A 81 1.33 -10.17 4.92
CA TYR A 81 2.47 -10.55 4.11
C TYR A 81 2.74 -9.46 3.08
N PHE A 82 3.90 -9.56 2.46
CA PHE A 82 4.47 -8.53 1.61
C PHE A 82 4.71 -9.09 0.22
N VAL A 83 4.27 -8.35 -0.79
CA VAL A 83 4.42 -8.76 -2.18
C VAL A 83 5.15 -7.66 -2.94
N SER A 84 6.24 -8.03 -3.59
CA SER A 84 7.01 -7.16 -4.46
C SER A 84 6.19 -6.75 -5.68
N MET A 85 6.45 -5.59 -6.29
CA MET A 85 5.77 -5.24 -7.54
C MET A 85 6.11 -6.22 -8.66
N SER A 86 7.34 -6.75 -8.66
CA SER A 86 7.80 -7.73 -9.64
C SER A 86 7.10 -9.09 -9.54
N ASP A 87 6.49 -9.46 -8.41
CA ASP A 87 5.73 -10.70 -8.26
C ASP A 87 4.27 -10.62 -8.75
N MET A 88 3.80 -9.43 -9.15
CA MET A 88 2.47 -9.26 -9.74
C MET A 88 2.46 -9.58 -11.24
N SER A 89 1.48 -10.38 -11.67
CA SER A 89 1.25 -10.69 -13.08
C SER A 89 0.34 -9.68 -13.76
N ALA A 90 -0.70 -9.20 -13.06
CA ALA A 90 -1.61 -8.18 -13.56
C ALA A 90 -2.25 -7.37 -12.42
N VAL A 91 -2.61 -6.12 -12.73
CA VAL A 91 -3.33 -5.20 -11.84
C VAL A 91 -4.58 -4.72 -12.57
N GLY A 92 -5.74 -5.18 -12.13
CA GLY A 92 -7.06 -4.86 -12.71
C GLY A 92 -8.07 -4.53 -11.61
N SER A 93 -9.27 -5.10 -11.68
CA SER A 93 -10.23 -5.06 -10.54
C SER A 93 -9.67 -5.77 -9.30
N VAL A 94 -8.84 -6.78 -9.53
CA VAL A 94 -8.05 -7.54 -8.56
C VAL A 94 -6.57 -7.49 -8.94
N ILE A 95 -5.71 -7.89 -8.01
CA ILE A 95 -4.27 -8.11 -8.27
C ILE A 95 -4.05 -9.60 -8.44
N LEU A 96 -3.43 -9.99 -9.54
CA LEU A 96 -3.04 -11.36 -9.81
C LEU A 96 -1.54 -11.52 -9.53
N LEU A 97 -1.16 -12.58 -8.83
CA LEU A 97 0.23 -12.91 -8.56
C LEU A 97 0.77 -13.91 -9.59
N LYS A 98 2.10 -13.92 -9.75
CA LYS A 98 2.80 -14.88 -10.64
C LYS A 98 2.91 -16.29 -10.04
N LYS A 99 2.82 -16.41 -8.72
CA LYS A 99 3.06 -17.65 -7.97
C LYS A 99 1.93 -17.91 -6.99
N ALA A 100 1.76 -19.17 -6.63
CA ALA A 100 0.94 -19.57 -5.49
C ALA A 100 1.62 -19.10 -4.19
N ILE A 101 0.83 -18.70 -3.20
CA ILE A 101 1.33 -18.32 -1.87
C ILE A 101 0.70 -19.20 -0.81
N ASP A 102 1.50 -19.73 0.10
CA ASP A 102 1.01 -20.49 1.24
C ASP A 102 0.59 -19.57 2.38
N VAL A 103 -0.57 -18.92 2.19
CA VAL A 103 -1.27 -18.15 3.23
C VAL A 103 -2.75 -18.53 3.23
N PRO A 104 -3.42 -18.46 4.40
CA PRO A 104 -4.85 -18.74 4.51
C PRO A 104 -5.68 -17.90 3.54
N GLU A 105 -6.79 -18.48 3.07
CA GLU A 105 -7.78 -17.77 2.27
C GLU A 105 -8.57 -16.77 3.13
N VAL A 106 -8.90 -15.61 2.56
CA VAL A 106 -9.76 -14.61 3.23
C VAL A 106 -11.21 -14.79 2.84
N THR A 107 -12.05 -15.12 3.83
CA THR A 107 -13.50 -15.27 3.68
C THR A 107 -14.29 -13.97 3.90
N GLU A 108 -13.82 -13.04 4.75
CA GLU A 108 -14.53 -11.78 5.10
C GLU A 108 -13.84 -10.48 4.61
N ALA A 109 -13.54 -10.38 3.32
CA ALA A 109 -12.79 -9.24 2.77
C ALA A 109 -13.54 -7.89 2.80
N LYS A 110 -14.88 -7.88 2.70
CA LYS A 110 -15.67 -6.65 2.46
C LYS A 110 -15.50 -5.56 3.53
N ARG A 111 -15.55 -5.94 4.82
CA ARG A 111 -15.40 -4.98 5.94
C ARG A 111 -13.99 -4.39 5.98
N LEU A 112 -12.99 -5.20 5.68
CA LEU A 112 -11.60 -4.78 5.62
C LEU A 112 -11.38 -3.78 4.48
N ILE A 113 -11.89 -4.07 3.29
CA ILE A 113 -11.81 -3.18 2.11
C ILE A 113 -12.35 -1.79 2.46
N GLN A 114 -13.56 -1.70 3.03
CA GLN A 114 -14.13 -0.40 3.37
C GLN A 114 -13.25 0.38 4.36
N LYS A 115 -12.75 -0.28 5.41
CA LYS A 115 -11.87 0.35 6.41
C LYS A 115 -10.57 0.89 5.78
N VAL A 116 -10.02 0.16 4.82
CA VAL A 116 -8.80 0.55 4.10
C VAL A 116 -9.08 1.75 3.20
N LEU A 117 -10.18 1.73 2.44
CA LEU A 117 -10.59 2.84 1.58
C LEU A 117 -10.88 4.10 2.38
N ASP A 118 -11.56 3.99 3.54
CA ASP A 118 -11.81 5.12 4.44
C ASP A 118 -10.50 5.75 4.94
N ARG A 119 -9.48 4.93 5.21
CA ARG A 119 -8.16 5.42 5.63
C ARG A 119 -7.45 6.12 4.49
N TYR A 120 -7.46 5.54 3.30
CA TYR A 120 -6.90 6.14 2.09
C TYR A 120 -7.51 7.52 1.82
N ASP A 121 -8.84 7.61 1.88
CA ASP A 121 -9.55 8.87 1.67
C ASP A 121 -9.22 9.93 2.71
N LYS A 122 -9.08 9.54 3.99
CA LYS A 122 -8.64 10.46 5.05
C LYS A 122 -7.27 11.03 4.76
N ILE A 123 -6.30 10.18 4.44
CA ILE A 123 -4.91 10.60 4.18
C ILE A 123 -4.83 11.51 2.95
N ARG A 124 -5.55 11.16 1.88
CA ARG A 124 -5.67 11.99 0.67
C ARG A 124 -6.21 13.38 0.99
N LYS A 125 -7.35 13.47 1.70
CA LYS A 125 -7.96 14.74 2.10
C LYS A 125 -7.05 15.57 3.01
N THR A 126 -6.33 14.92 3.92
CA THR A 126 -5.35 15.59 4.79
C THR A 126 -4.22 16.23 3.97
N LEU A 127 -3.65 15.49 3.01
CA LEU A 127 -2.59 16.02 2.14
C LEU A 127 -3.07 17.19 1.26
N GLU A 128 -4.29 17.12 0.72
CA GLU A 128 -4.91 18.24 -0.01
C GLU A 128 -5.10 19.47 0.88
N SER A 129 -5.50 19.26 2.14
CA SER A 129 -5.74 20.34 3.11
C SER A 129 -4.44 21.05 3.50
N PHE A 130 -3.37 20.30 3.73
CA PHE A 130 -2.04 20.86 3.97
C PHE A 130 -1.55 21.76 2.82
N GLU A 131 -1.83 21.38 1.57
CA GLU A 131 -1.47 22.20 0.43
C GLU A 131 -2.24 23.53 0.40
N LYS A 132 -3.55 23.49 0.67
CA LYS A 132 -4.38 24.70 0.74
C LYS A 132 -3.87 25.66 1.80
N ILE A 133 -3.46 25.15 2.96
CA ILE A 133 -2.87 25.97 4.03
C ILE A 133 -1.52 26.54 3.56
N ARG A 134 -0.64 25.72 2.98
CA ARG A 134 0.67 26.16 2.48
C ARG A 134 0.55 27.29 1.46
N LYS A 135 -0.38 27.17 0.49
CA LYS A 135 -0.62 28.20 -0.53
C LYS A 135 -1.14 29.53 0.03
N LYS A 136 -1.75 29.53 1.21
CA LYS A 136 -2.23 30.75 1.88
C LYS A 136 -1.15 31.45 2.71
N LEU A 137 -0.05 30.77 3.03
CA LEU A 137 1.06 31.27 3.84
C LEU A 137 2.26 31.74 2.99
N GLN A 138 2.17 31.61 1.66
CA GLN A 138 3.13 32.13 0.67
C GLN A 138 2.52 33.33 -0.04
#